data_AF-A0AA90SQA9-F1
#
_entry.id   AF-A0AA90SQA9-F1
#
_cell.length_a   1.000
_cell.length_b   1.000
_cell.length_c   1.000
_cell.angle_alpha   90.00
_cell.angle_beta   90.00
_cell.angle_gamma   90.00
#
_symmetry.space_group_name_H-M   'P 1'
#
loop_
_entity.id
_entity.type
_entity.pdbx_description
1 polymer ?
#
loop_
_entity_poly.entity_id
_entity_poly.type
_entity_poly.pdbx_seq_one_letter_code
_entity_poly.pdbx_strand_id
1 'polypeptide(L)' 'MLSYPVDRYNEESLRLSEEAGYKMAVTTEPGGASRDQGMYALHRVRIPLGLSVDGFASLIENSSNH' A
#
# COMPACT_ATOMS: atom_id res chain seq x y z
N MET A 1 -10.76 2.19 5.63
CA MET A 1 -9.62 2.07 4.70
C MET A 1 -10.13 1.58 3.37
N LEU A 2 -9.59 2.08 2.27
CA LEU A 2 -9.91 1.69 0.89
C LEU A 2 -8.70 0.95 0.26
N SER A 3 -8.94 0.04 -0.68
CA SER A 3 -7.90 -0.55 -1.54
C SER A 3 -8.32 -0.36 -2.98
N TYR A 4 -7.49 0.30 -3.78
CA TYR A 4 -7.80 0.48 -5.20
C TYR A 4 -7.67 -0.85 -5.95
N PRO A 5 -8.60 -1.17 -6.87
CA PRO A 5 -8.52 -2.39 -7.66
C PRO A 5 -7.42 -2.25 -8.72
N VAL A 6 -6.53 -3.26 -8.79
CA VAL A 6 -5.55 -3.47 -9.87
C VAL A 6 -4.72 -2.23 -10.26
N ASP A 7 -4.26 -1.45 -9.28
CA ASP A 7 -3.49 -0.21 -9.46
C ASP A 7 -4.15 0.90 -10.26
N ARG A 8 -5.47 0.80 -10.47
CA ARG A 8 -6.21 1.85 -11.17
C ARG A 8 -6.62 2.91 -10.17
N TYR A 9 -5.77 3.91 -10.02
CA TYR A 9 -6.06 5.14 -9.29
C TYR A 9 -5.43 6.33 -10.02
N ASN A 10 -5.96 7.51 -9.74
CA ASN A 10 -5.48 8.79 -10.23
C ASN A 10 -5.81 9.87 -9.19
N GLU A 11 -5.42 11.13 -9.45
CA GLU A 11 -5.68 12.25 -8.54
C GLU A 11 -7.16 12.38 -8.15
N GLU A 12 -8.08 12.14 -9.10
CA GLU A 12 -9.51 12.16 -8.84
C GLU A 12 -9.94 11.05 -7.86
N SER A 13 -9.41 9.85 -8.04
CA SER A 13 -9.68 8.71 -7.15
C SER A 13 -9.21 9.00 -5.72
N LEU A 14 -8.03 9.63 -5.58
CA LEU A 14 -7.49 10.05 -4.28
C LEU A 14 -8.44 11.04 -3.61
N ARG A 15 -8.82 12.12 -4.32
CA ARG A 15 -9.75 13.14 -3.82
C ARG A 15 -11.11 12.55 -3.42
N LEU A 16 -11.71 11.74 -4.29
CA LEU A 16 -13.01 11.11 -4.02
C LEU A 16 -12.94 10.16 -2.82
N SER A 17 -11.81 9.48 -2.60
CA SER A 17 -11.65 8.61 -1.44
C SER A 17 -11.69 9.39 -0.12
N GLU A 18 -11.11 10.58 -0.09
CA GLU A 18 -11.17 11.50 1.04
C GLU A 18 -12.59 12.05 1.25
N GLU A 19 -13.22 12.54 0.18
CA GLU A 19 -14.58 13.08 0.23
C GLU A 19 -15.63 12.04 0.65
N ALA A 20 -15.42 10.78 0.27
CA ALA A 20 -16.25 9.66 0.71
C ALA A 20 -16.05 9.30 2.20
N GLY A 21 -15.13 9.97 2.91
CA GLY A 21 -14.92 9.82 4.34
C GLY A 21 -13.95 8.71 4.75
N TYR A 22 -13.25 8.08 3.80
CA TYR A 22 -12.16 7.16 4.15
C TYR A 22 -11.04 7.92 4.88
N LYS A 23 -10.28 7.20 5.70
CA LYS A 23 -9.14 7.78 6.45
C LYS A 23 -7.79 7.46 5.84
N MET A 24 -7.77 6.48 4.94
CA MET A 24 -6.58 6.02 4.24
C MET A 24 -6.96 5.10 3.07
N ALA A 25 -6.08 5.01 2.10
CA ALA A 25 -6.18 4.07 0.99
C ALA A 25 -4.81 3.50 0.60
N VAL A 26 -4.82 2.27 0.08
CA VAL A 26 -3.62 1.52 -0.35
C VAL A 26 -3.64 1.24 -1.85
N THR A 27 -2.46 1.31 -2.48
CA THR A 27 -2.22 1.07 -3.92
C THR A 27 -1.57 -0.30 -4.14
N THR A 28 -1.08 -0.61 -5.35
CA THR A 28 -0.15 -1.74 -5.55
C THR A 28 1.28 -1.29 -5.79
N GLU A 29 1.60 -0.02 -5.56
CA GLU A 29 2.97 0.48 -5.56
C GLU A 29 3.79 -0.30 -4.52
N PRO A 30 4.99 -0.79 -4.90
CA PRO A 30 5.79 -1.61 -4.01
C PRO A 30 6.44 -0.78 -2.90
N GLY A 31 6.49 -1.35 -1.70
CA GLY A 31 7.27 -0.81 -0.58
C GLY A 31 6.52 -0.79 0.74
N GLY A 32 7.22 -0.39 1.80
CA GLY A 32 6.62 -0.08 3.09
C GLY A 32 5.75 1.17 3.01
N ALA A 33 4.66 1.21 3.78
CA ALA A 33 3.81 2.38 3.87
C ALA A 33 4.47 3.45 4.74
N SER A 34 4.50 4.69 4.25
CA SER A 34 4.98 5.86 5.00
C SER A 34 4.00 7.03 4.87
N ARG A 35 4.00 7.93 5.87
CA ARG A 35 3.15 9.13 5.86
C ARG A 35 3.47 10.06 4.69
N ASP A 36 4.71 10.06 4.20
CA ASP A 36 5.17 10.92 3.12
C ASP A 36 4.57 10.53 1.75
N GLN A 37 4.03 9.31 1.63
CA GLN A 37 3.29 8.87 0.44
C GLN A 37 1.90 9.53 0.35
N GLY A 38 1.43 10.13 1.44
CA GLY A 38 0.06 10.58 1.59
C GLY A 38 -0.87 9.44 2.01
N MET A 39 -1.83 9.77 2.88
CA MET A 39 -2.68 8.76 3.52
C MET A 39 -3.56 7.97 2.53
N TYR A 40 -3.79 8.49 1.33
CA TYR A 40 -4.65 7.88 0.32
C TYR A 40 -3.88 7.19 -0.82
N ALA A 41 -2.55 7.10 -0.74
CA ALA A 41 -1.70 6.46 -1.75
C ALA A 41 -0.63 5.54 -1.14
N LEU A 42 -0.96 4.89 -0.02
CA LEU A 42 0.00 4.08 0.73
C LEU A 42 0.45 2.84 -0.05
N HIS A 43 1.76 2.58 -0.04
CA HIS A 43 2.36 1.43 -0.72
C HIS A 43 2.01 0.11 -0.04
N ARG A 44 2.20 -1.02 -0.75
CA ARG A 44 2.04 -2.36 -0.20
C ARG A 44 3.21 -3.28 -0.54
N VAL A 45 3.50 -4.16 0.42
CA VAL A 45 4.42 -5.27 0.24
C VAL A 45 3.67 -6.45 -0.37
N ARG A 46 4.05 -6.84 -1.58
CA ARG A 46 3.48 -8.02 -2.25
C ARG A 46 4.06 -9.29 -1.65
N ILE A 47 3.21 -10.16 -1.11
CA ILE A 47 3.60 -11.50 -0.65
C ILE A 47 3.54 -12.48 -1.84
N PRO A 48 4.67 -13.05 -2.30
CA PRO A 48 4.66 -14.05 -3.37
C PRO A 48 4.06 -15.38 -2.90
N LEU A 49 3.47 -16.13 -3.83
CA LEU A 49 3.02 -17.50 -3.57
C LEU A 49 4.22 -18.39 -3.23
N GLY A 50 4.06 -19.27 -2.24
CA GLY A 50 5.09 -20.22 -1.83
C GLY A 50 6.25 -19.62 -1.04
N LEU A 51 6.12 -18.39 -0.54
CA LEU A 51 7.12 -17.77 0.32
C LEU A 51 7.28 -18.57 1.62
N SER A 52 8.52 -18.92 1.99
CA SER A 52 8.82 -19.55 3.27
C SER A 52 8.61 -18.57 4.43
N VAL A 53 8.54 -19.08 5.67
CA VAL A 53 8.44 -18.24 6.86
C VAL A 53 9.65 -17.31 6.98
N ASP A 54 10.86 -17.81 6.76
CA ASP A 54 12.08 -16.99 6.78
C ASP A 54 12.06 -15.94 5.66
N GLY A 55 11.60 -16.32 4.47
CA GLY A 55 11.42 -15.40 3.34
C GLY A 55 10.40 -14.30 3.64
N PHE A 56 9.34 -14.63 4.37
CA PHE A 56 8.37 -13.64 4.86
C PHE A 56 9.00 -12.68 5.86
N ALA A 57 9.75 -13.19 6.85
CA ALA A 57 10.42 -12.35 7.83
C ALA A 57 11.37 -11.35 7.16
N SER A 58 12.25 -11.82 6.27
CA SER A 58 13.17 -10.95 5.52
C SER A 58 12.44 -9.94 4.63
N LEU A 59 11.32 -10.33 4.01
CA LEU A 59 10.51 -9.43 3.19
C LEU A 59 9.94 -8.27 4.02
N ILE A 60 9.42 -8.55 5.22
CA ILE A 60 8.87 -7.53 6.12
C ILE A 60 9.97 -6.61 6.67
N GLU A 61 11.10 -7.16 7.11
CA GLU A 61 12.24 -6.38 7.60
C GLU A 61 12.73 -5.38 6.54
N ASN A 62 12.95 -5.86 5.31
CA ASN A 62 13.41 -5.01 4.21
C ASN A 62 12.39 -3.94 3.83
N SER A 63 11.09 -4.24 3.92
CA SER A 63 10.04 -3.26 3.62
C SER A 63 9.91 -2.16 4.66
N SER A 64 10.39 -2.38 5.89
CA SER A 64 10.23 -1.45 7.01
C SER A 64 11.38 -0.46 7.16
N ASN A 65 12.49 -0.66 6.44
CA ASN A 65 13.73 0.12 6.55
C ASN A 65 13.83 1.30 5.54
N HIS A 66 12.70 1.90 5.15
CA HIS A 66 12.65 3.02 4.19
C HIS A 66 11.93 4.23 4.78
#